data_AF-A0A1M5PG61-F1
#
_entry.id   AF-A0A1M5PG61-F1
#
_cell.length_a   1.000
_cell.length_b   1.000
_cell.length_c   1.000
_cell.angle_alpha   90.00
_cell.angle_beta   90.00
_cell.angle_gamma   90.00
#
_symmetry.space_group_name_H-M   'P 1'
#
loop_
_entity.id
_entity.type
_entity.pdbx_description
1 polymer ?
#
loop_
_entity_poly.entity_id
_entity_poly.type
_entity_poly.pdbx_seq_one_letter_code
_entity_poly.pdbx_strand_id
1 'polypeptide(L)'
;MSGFDVVISALSSAGDAATRAGEQARVVDLAAVLREVTEALPGTRSADTAGKLADFWQTRIKDWSGASAAFGHDLKESARLYADNERAAEHGFSPDPGR
;
A
#
# COMPACT_ATOMS: atom_id res chain seq x y z
N MET A 1 -6.30 4.84 -27.73
CA MET A 1 -6.08 4.11 -26.48
C MET A 1 -5.59 2.73 -26.86
N SER A 2 -4.29 2.50 -26.72
CA SER A 2 -3.68 1.21 -26.99
C SER A 2 -3.97 0.23 -25.84
N GLY A 3 -3.72 -1.07 -26.03
CA GLY A 3 -3.81 -2.04 -24.93
C GLY A 3 -2.85 -1.71 -23.77
N PHE A 4 -1.76 -0.99 -24.04
CA PHE A 4 -0.78 -0.57 -23.04
C PHE A 4 -1.27 0.58 -22.16
N ASP A 5 -2.00 1.55 -22.73
CA ASP A 5 -2.62 2.64 -21.95
C ASP A 5 -3.57 2.08 -20.88
N VAL A 6 -4.31 1.03 -21.22
CA VAL A 6 -5.25 0.35 -20.30
C VAL A 6 -4.48 -0.31 -19.15
N VAL A 7 -3.35 -0.98 -19.44
CA VAL A 7 -2.51 -1.60 -18.41
C VAL A 7 -1.87 -0.55 -17.49
N ILE A 8 -1.36 0.55 -18.04
CA ILE A 8 -0.78 1.67 -17.26
C ILE A 8 -1.83 2.28 -16.32
N SER A 9 -3.06 2.50 -16.81
CA SER A 9 -4.16 3.01 -16.01
C SER A 9 -4.58 2.01 -14.92
N ALA A 10 -4.61 0.71 -15.23
CA ALA A 10 -4.94 -0.34 -14.26
C ALA A 10 -3.88 -0.42 -13.14
N LEU A 11 -2.59 -0.36 -13.47
CA LEU A 11 -1.49 -0.32 -12.50
C LEU A 11 -1.60 0.88 -11.58
N SER A 12 -1.84 2.07 -12.15
CA SER A 12 -1.99 3.32 -11.37
C SER A 12 -3.18 3.24 -10.41
N SER A 13 -4.32 2.74 -10.90
CA SER A 13 -5.55 2.59 -10.10
C SER A 13 -5.39 1.56 -8.98
N ALA A 14 -4.76 0.43 -9.27
CA ALA A 14 -4.45 -0.59 -8.26
C ALA A 14 -3.47 -0.04 -7.21
N GLY A 15 -2.48 0.75 -7.64
CA GLY A 15 -1.55 1.41 -6.72
C GLY A 15 -2.26 2.39 -5.78
N ASP A 16 -3.18 3.20 -6.29
CA ASP A 16 -4.01 4.09 -5.48
C ASP A 16 -4.88 3.32 -4.47
N ALA A 17 -5.52 2.24 -4.90
CA ALA A 17 -6.34 1.41 -4.03
C ALA A 17 -5.51 0.79 -2.89
N ALA A 18 -4.31 0.29 -3.19
CA ALA A 18 -3.40 -0.27 -2.19
C ALA A 18 -2.93 0.77 -1.17
N THR A 19 -2.55 1.98 -1.63
CA THR A 19 -2.19 3.09 -0.74
C THR A 19 -3.35 3.43 0.20
N ARG A 20 -4.57 3.60 -0.34
CA ARG A 20 -5.76 3.93 0.47
C ARG A 20 -6.10 2.84 1.48
N ALA A 21 -5.98 1.57 1.10
CA ALA A 21 -6.18 0.46 2.03
C ALA A 21 -5.18 0.53 3.20
N GLY A 22 -3.90 0.80 2.92
CA GLY A 22 -2.89 0.98 3.95
C GLY A 22 -3.15 2.19 4.86
N GLU A 23 -3.59 3.32 4.30
CA GLU A 23 -3.96 4.52 5.07
C GLU A 23 -5.17 4.27 5.99
N GLN A 24 -6.20 3.60 5.48
CA GLN A 24 -7.39 3.23 6.24
C GLN A 24 -7.06 2.21 7.33
N ALA A 25 -6.14 1.28 7.07
CA ALA A 25 -5.66 0.34 8.06
C ALA A 25 -4.99 1.02 9.25
N ARG A 26 -4.10 1.97 8.95
CA ARG A 26 -3.22 2.64 9.92
C ARG A 26 -4.00 3.33 11.04
N VAL A 27 -5.21 3.80 10.75
CA VAL A 27 -6.03 4.55 11.71
C VAL A 27 -6.88 3.66 12.61
N VAL A 28 -6.93 2.34 12.36
CA VAL A 28 -7.65 1.40 13.22
C VAL A 28 -6.78 1.06 14.42
N ASP A 29 -7.22 1.44 15.62
CA ASP A 29 -6.53 1.08 16.87
C ASP A 29 -7.14 -0.19 17.49
N LEU A 30 -6.74 -1.35 16.96
CA LEU A 30 -7.18 -2.66 17.50
C LEU A 30 -6.63 -2.92 18.92
N ALA A 31 -5.67 -2.11 19.38
CA ALA A 31 -5.07 -2.24 20.69
C ALA A 31 -5.79 -1.40 21.77
N ALA A 32 -6.68 -0.48 21.39
CA ALA A 32 -7.36 0.42 22.33
C ALA A 32 -8.09 -0.34 23.45
N VAL A 33 -9.01 -1.24 23.08
CA VAL A 33 -9.80 -2.00 24.06
C VAL A 33 -8.94 -2.93 24.91
N LEU A 34 -7.80 -3.38 24.38
CA LEU A 34 -6.88 -4.27 25.09
C LEU A 34 -6.09 -3.52 26.16
N ARG A 35 -5.73 -2.26 25.90
CA ARG A 35 -5.10 -1.39 26.91
C ARG A 35 -6.06 -1.10 28.06
N GLU A 36 -7.35 -0.87 27.78
CA GLU A 36 -8.38 -0.72 28.80
C GLU A 36 -8.48 -1.97 29.71
N VAL A 37 -8.39 -3.17 29.13
CA VAL A 37 -8.37 -4.43 29.90
C VAL A 37 -7.12 -4.54 30.78
N THR A 38 -5.95 -4.17 30.26
CA THR A 38 -4.70 -4.17 31.03
C THR A 38 -4.76 -3.19 32.20
N GLU A 39 -5.34 -2.01 32.00
CA GLU A 39 -5.51 -0.97 33.04
C GLU A 39 -6.55 -1.38 34.10
N ALA A 40 -7.62 -2.07 33.70
CA ALA A 40 -8.69 -2.48 34.62
C ALA A 40 -8.30 -3.66 35.53
N LEU A 41 -7.36 -4.52 35.11
CA LEU A 41 -7.02 -5.76 35.81
C LEU A 41 -5.51 -5.91 36.10
N PRO A 42 -4.86 -4.91 36.74
CA PRO A 42 -3.42 -4.90 36.90
C PRO A 42 -2.90 -6.10 37.71
N GLY A 43 -1.78 -6.68 37.27
CA GLY A 43 -1.14 -7.84 37.91
C GLY A 43 -1.83 -9.18 37.65
N THR A 44 -2.90 -9.21 36.86
CA THR A 44 -3.53 -10.46 36.43
C THR A 44 -2.88 -11.02 35.17
N ARG A 45 -2.95 -12.35 35.00
CA ARG A 45 -2.55 -13.01 33.75
C ARG A 45 -3.32 -12.48 32.54
N SER A 46 -4.55 -12.04 32.74
CA SER A 46 -5.38 -11.44 31.69
C SER A 46 -4.81 -10.11 31.22
N ALA A 47 -4.36 -9.25 32.14
CA ALA A 47 -3.71 -7.99 31.79
C ALA A 47 -2.40 -8.21 31.01
N ASP A 48 -1.58 -9.17 31.41
CA ASP A 48 -0.35 -9.52 30.68
C ASP A 48 -0.65 -10.02 29.26
N THR A 49 -1.69 -10.83 29.11
CA THR A 49 -2.09 -11.39 27.82
C THR A 49 -2.69 -10.30 26.92
N ALA A 50 -3.51 -9.41 27.48
CA ALA A 50 -4.08 -8.27 26.77
C ALA A 50 -2.99 -7.30 26.29
N GLY A 51 -1.97 -7.03 27.12
CA GLY A 51 -0.82 -6.21 26.73
C GLY A 51 -0.04 -6.81 25.55
N LYS A 52 0.29 -8.10 25.61
CA LYS A 52 0.96 -8.79 24.49
C LYS A 52 0.12 -8.77 23.21
N LEU A 53 -1.19 -8.92 23.33
CA LEU A 53 -2.10 -8.86 22.18
C LEU A 53 -2.21 -7.45 21.61
N ALA A 54 -2.17 -6.42 22.46
CA ALA A 54 -2.12 -5.02 22.03
C ALA A 54 -0.86 -4.75 21.20
N ASP A 55 0.32 -5.14 21.70
CA ASP A 55 1.59 -4.99 20.99
C ASP A 55 1.60 -5.74 19.66
N PHE A 56 1.06 -6.96 19.65
CA PHE A 56 0.91 -7.76 18.44
C PHE A 56 0.07 -7.04 17.38
N TRP A 57 -1.10 -6.52 17.76
CA TRP A 57 -1.98 -5.84 16.81
C TRP A 57 -1.40 -4.52 16.31
N GLN A 58 -0.76 -3.73 17.17
CA GLN A 58 -0.07 -2.50 16.76
C GLN A 58 1.00 -2.79 15.72
N THR A 59 1.82 -3.81 15.96
CA THR A 59 2.86 -4.25 15.01
C THR A 59 2.21 -4.71 13.70
N ARG A 60 1.16 -5.53 13.78
CA ARG A 60 0.53 -6.10 12.59
C ARG A 60 -0.11 -5.05 11.68
N ILE A 61 -0.77 -4.04 12.26
CA ILE A 61 -1.37 -2.94 11.49
C ILE A 61 -0.30 -2.07 10.86
N LYS A 62 0.77 -1.76 11.61
CA LYS A 62 1.91 -1.00 11.09
C LYS A 62 2.56 -1.71 9.90
N ASP A 63 2.83 -3.00 10.04
CA ASP A 63 3.47 -3.79 8.97
C ASP A 63 2.58 -3.89 7.74
N TRP A 64 1.29 -4.20 7.93
CA TRP A 64 0.36 -4.35 6.81
C TRP A 64 0.10 -3.03 6.07
N SER A 65 -0.08 -1.94 6.82
CA SER A 65 -0.24 -0.61 6.22
C SER A 65 1.00 -0.17 5.44
N GLY A 66 2.19 -0.40 6.00
CA GLY A 66 3.46 -0.14 5.34
C GLY A 66 3.65 -0.97 4.07
N ALA A 67 3.38 -2.27 4.12
CA ALA A 67 3.47 -3.15 2.96
C ALA A 67 2.49 -2.75 1.85
N SER A 68 1.27 -2.35 2.21
CA SER A 68 0.26 -1.91 1.25
C SER A 68 0.65 -0.58 0.58
N ALA A 69 1.23 0.35 1.35
CA ALA A 69 1.76 1.60 0.81
C ALA A 69 2.95 1.38 -0.14
N ALA A 70 3.89 0.50 0.23
CA ALA A 70 5.03 0.14 -0.61
C ALA A 70 4.58 -0.52 -1.92
N PHE A 71 3.70 -1.51 -1.83
CA PHE A 71 3.12 -2.14 -3.02
C PHE A 71 2.42 -1.11 -3.93
N GLY A 72 1.65 -0.19 -3.35
CA GLY A 72 0.99 0.87 -4.11
C GLY A 72 1.97 1.83 -4.80
N HIS A 73 3.09 2.13 -4.15
CA HIS A 73 4.19 2.91 -4.73
C HIS A 73 4.82 2.18 -5.93
N ASP A 74 5.17 0.92 -5.77
CA ASP A 74 5.85 0.12 -6.79
C ASP A 74 5.00 -0.04 -8.07
N LEU A 75 3.67 -0.20 -7.91
CA LEU A 75 2.74 -0.23 -9.04
C LEU A 75 2.69 1.11 -9.81
N LYS A 76 2.69 2.23 -9.09
CA LYS A 76 2.71 3.56 -9.70
C LYS A 76 4.03 3.87 -10.38
N GLU A 77 5.14 3.43 -9.79
CA GLU A 77 6.47 3.55 -10.40
C GLU A 77 6.54 2.73 -11.68
N SER A 78 6.06 1.48 -11.65
CA SER A 78 5.96 0.63 -12.84
C SER A 78 5.11 1.28 -13.94
N ALA A 79 3.95 1.85 -13.59
CA ALA A 79 3.09 2.56 -14.53
C ALA A 79 3.80 3.76 -15.19
N ARG A 80 4.59 4.51 -14.43
CA ARG A 80 5.40 5.63 -14.96
C ARG A 80 6.48 5.14 -15.91
N LEU A 81 7.22 4.09 -15.54
CA LEU A 81 8.26 3.50 -16.39
C LEU A 81 7.69 3.00 -17.72
N TYR A 82 6.52 2.36 -17.70
CA TYR A 82 5.85 1.94 -18.93
C TYR A 82 5.41 3.14 -19.79
N ALA A 83 4.85 4.19 -19.19
CA ALA A 83 4.45 5.39 -19.91
C ALA A 83 5.65 6.16 -20.51
N ASP A 84 6.79 6.19 -19.82
CA ASP A 84 8.02 6.83 -20.29
C ASP A 84 8.60 6.06 -21.49
N ASN A 85 8.61 4.73 -21.40
CA ASN A 85 9.07 3.87 -22.49
C ASN A 85 8.19 3.99 -23.74
N GLU A 86 6.86 4.06 -23.58
CA GLU A 86 5.94 4.24 -24.71
C GLU A 86 6.18 5.58 -25.41
N ARG A 87 6.28 6.68 -24.65
CA ARG A 87 6.60 8.00 -25.21
C ARG A 87 7.93 8.00 -25.96
N ALA A 88 8.95 7.34 -25.41
CA ALA A 88 10.24 7.20 -26.08
C ALA A 88 10.13 6.43 -27.40
N ALA A 89 9.32 5.36 -27.44
CA ALA A 89 9.08 4.58 -28.65
C ALA A 89 8.33 5.41 -29.71
N GLU A 90 7.27 6.14 -29.35
CA GLU A 90 6.53 7.02 -30.27
C GLU A 90 7.43 8.10 -30.90
N HIS A 91 8.34 8.69 -30.12
CA HIS A 91 9.29 9.68 -30.62
C HIS A 91 10.43 9.08 -31.47
N GLY A 92 10.86 7.84 -31.17
CA GLY A 92 11.89 7.13 -31.94
C GLY A 92 11.40 6.54 -33.27
N PHE A 93 10.09 6.31 -33.39
CA PHE A 93 9.44 5.73 -34.59
C PHE A 93 8.96 6.77 -35.61
N SER A 94 9.40 8.04 -35.56
CA SER A 94 9.18 8.94 -36.70
C SER A 94 9.85 8.34 -37.95
N PRO A 95 9.08 7.89 -38.96
CA PRO A 95 9.67 7.40 -40.18
C PRO A 95 10.32 8.59 -40.87
N ASP A 96 11.60 8.44 -41.21
CA ASP A 96 12.24 9.36 -42.15
C ASP A 96 11.40 9.36 -43.45
N PRO A 97 10.79 10.48 -43.86
CA PRO A 97 9.97 10.52 -45.08
C PRO A 97 10.81 10.47 -46.37
N GLY A 98 12.11 10.15 -46.30
CA GLY A 98 13.02 10.15 -47.43
C GLY A 98 13.91 8.91 -47.55
N ARG A 99 13.35 7.74 -47.88
CA ARG A 99 14.05 6.71 -48.67
C ARG A 99 13.12 5.75 -49.39
#